data_AF-A0A1K2HU96-F1
#
_entry.id   AF-A0A1K2HU96-F1
#
_cell.length_a   1.000
_cell.length_b   1.000
_cell.length_c   1.000
_cell.angle_alpha   90.00
_cell.angle_beta   90.00
_cell.angle_gamma   90.00
#
_symmetry.space_group_name_H-M   'P 1'
#
loop_
_entity.id
_entity.type
_entity.pdbx_description
1 polymer ?
#
loop_
_entity_poly.entity_id
_entity_poly.type
_entity_poly.pdbx_seq_one_letter_code
_entity_poly.pdbx_strand_id
1 'polypeptide(L)'
;MSGAVDSWPALSFLEGLRPGPDENVELALLASYSADLGSIGAALLALAGKDNEAGRGSPSDFADAVERLRGKVRIIIQRGRLAKMRRTPRIAAVLDQFVREVDFDEAAHSWHPKAALVRTRSEGGEIGWRLWIGSRNLTECVNRDIGLLLVSGENGGGPISGAGDLARALAERAELKGVRPASLATAITKIPWRAPAGVRVERIRWSTGTGGLQAPVPPAGADEIVVVSPFIDKNFLAGQVSKGPKPARRVLLTTMREIERVGPSLSSFDDLLALDAPDYPIGDPEPEQANTGSASDADTADDEEAEIGRGLHAKLLFVRAGRKRTLWLGSANATMRAWTGRNAEVIAELQITEALEKGLRVLLGSARIVEAPDTEYPPDAAALEEEALERARAQVAARWASTLSIDGDEVHLVHGSDLYPDGPHPEEADIVLEVGALHGELKAWPRRQTTVALGPTLPAERSEFVRLRVSRSEKGLSWLQRAPADPPFGEERDRAAFVRFLGARGFLLWLAGLLADDGRDGEDDWTIEKQQDRAAPGVNPALDPALPTLEEMLAAWSRDRNKFREIERRVSEYLPAVLEQAAQEDLQTAAMLRRFEELWGKLRIGLGEERKEKRR
;
A
#
# COMPACT_ATOMS: atom_id res chain seq x y z
N MET A 1 36.60 1.82 -10.69
CA MET A 1 36.60 0.49 -10.05
C MET A 1 35.24 -0.13 -10.28
N SER A 2 35.15 -1.15 -11.14
CA SER A 2 33.90 -1.88 -11.39
C SER A 2 33.72 -2.91 -10.28
N GLY A 3 32.88 -2.62 -9.29
CA GLY A 3 32.43 -3.65 -8.35
C GLY A 3 31.72 -4.75 -9.14
N ALA A 4 32.13 -5.99 -8.95
CA ALA A 4 31.36 -7.14 -9.41
C ALA A 4 30.03 -7.11 -8.66
N VAL A 5 28.93 -6.97 -9.39
CA VAL A 5 27.59 -7.14 -8.83
C VAL A 5 27.29 -8.62 -8.93
N ASP A 6 27.55 -9.37 -7.86
CA ASP A 6 27.28 -10.81 -7.81
C ASP A 6 25.78 -11.09 -7.73
N SER A 7 24.99 -10.18 -7.15
CA SER A 7 23.52 -10.21 -7.13
C SER A 7 22.94 -8.79 -7.18
N TRP A 8 21.69 -8.62 -7.63
CA TRP A 8 21.04 -7.31 -7.53
C TRP A 8 20.87 -6.92 -6.06
N PRO A 9 21.08 -5.64 -5.72
CA PRO A 9 20.92 -5.19 -4.34
C PRO A 9 19.47 -5.42 -3.89
N ALA A 10 19.31 -6.00 -2.70
CA ALA A 10 18.03 -5.97 -2.01
C ALA A 10 17.76 -4.52 -1.58
N LEU A 11 16.58 -4.02 -1.94
CA LEU A 11 16.12 -2.69 -1.55
C LEU A 11 14.74 -2.85 -0.93
N SER A 12 14.59 -2.42 0.32
CA SER A 12 13.26 -2.34 0.92
C SER A 12 12.45 -1.27 0.20
N PHE A 13 11.22 -1.63 -0.19
CA PHE A 13 10.27 -0.69 -0.78
C PHE A 13 10.01 0.49 0.17
N LEU A 14 9.82 0.21 1.46
CA LEU A 14 9.54 1.23 2.47
C LEU A 14 10.73 2.16 2.67
N GLU A 15 11.95 1.63 2.78
CA GLU A 15 13.18 2.44 2.87
C GLU A 15 13.37 3.33 1.64
N GLY A 16 13.04 2.82 0.46
CA GLY A 16 13.11 3.59 -0.78
C GLY A 16 12.17 4.81 -0.81
N LEU A 17 11.09 4.80 -0.01
CA LEU A 17 10.15 5.91 0.14
C LEU A 17 10.47 6.82 1.32
N ARG A 18 11.23 6.34 2.30
CA ARG A 18 11.53 7.05 3.54
C ARG A 18 12.21 8.41 3.24
N PRO A 19 11.73 9.52 3.83
CA PRO A 19 12.43 10.79 3.75
C PRO A 19 13.79 10.68 4.46
N GLY A 20 14.74 11.55 4.11
CA GLY A 20 15.97 11.72 4.91
C GLY A 20 15.67 12.25 6.32
N PRO A 21 16.62 12.18 7.27
CA PRO A 21 16.41 12.57 8.67
C PRO A 21 15.80 13.97 8.86
N ASP A 22 16.20 14.92 8.03
CA ASP A 22 15.75 16.33 8.10
C ASP A 22 14.75 16.67 6.98
N GLU A 23 14.18 15.66 6.31
CA GLU A 23 13.23 15.85 5.23
C GLU A 23 11.79 15.52 5.66
N ASN A 24 10.84 16.29 5.15
CA ASN A 24 9.41 16.05 5.32
C ASN A 24 8.74 15.78 3.98
N VAL A 25 7.76 14.88 3.96
CA VAL A 25 6.95 14.61 2.76
C VAL A 25 5.92 15.73 2.53
N GLU A 26 5.95 16.34 1.34
CA GLU A 26 4.96 17.35 0.91
C GLU A 26 3.85 16.74 0.02
N LEU A 27 4.17 15.64 -0.68
CA LEU A 27 3.25 14.94 -1.58
C LEU A 27 3.74 13.51 -1.74
N ALA A 28 2.86 12.51 -1.64
CA ALA A 28 3.15 11.15 -2.09
C ALA A 28 1.97 10.56 -2.85
N LEU A 29 2.21 10.12 -4.08
CA LEU A 29 1.23 9.45 -4.92
C LEU A 29 1.71 8.02 -5.17
N LEU A 30 1.01 7.05 -4.60
CA LEU A 30 1.31 5.63 -4.74
C LEU A 30 0.22 4.99 -5.60
N ALA A 31 0.63 4.07 -6.46
CA ALA A 31 -0.25 3.24 -7.27
C ALA A 31 0.10 1.78 -7.04
N SER A 32 -0.92 0.95 -6.89
CA SER A 32 -0.80 -0.50 -6.84
C SER A 32 -2.02 -1.16 -7.48
N TYR A 33 -1.91 -2.44 -7.85
CA TYR A 33 -3.11 -3.20 -8.25
C TYR A 33 -3.93 -3.54 -7.02
N SER A 34 -3.30 -4.14 -6.02
CA SER A 34 -3.91 -4.52 -4.74
C SER A 34 -3.16 -3.92 -3.57
N ALA A 35 -3.86 -3.79 -2.45
CA ALA A 35 -3.26 -3.37 -1.18
C ALA A 35 -3.92 -4.10 0.00
N ASP A 36 -3.30 -4.05 1.18
CA ASP A 36 -3.96 -4.33 2.46
C ASP A 36 -3.74 -3.16 3.45
N LEU A 37 -4.56 -3.10 4.51
CA LEU A 37 -4.53 -2.00 5.47
C LEU A 37 -3.22 -1.95 6.28
N GLY A 38 -2.58 -3.11 6.55
CA GLY A 38 -1.32 -3.19 7.28
C GLY A 38 -0.17 -2.54 6.48
N SER A 39 -0.08 -2.88 5.21
CA SER A 39 0.89 -2.33 4.26
C SER A 39 0.66 -0.86 3.95
N ILE A 40 -0.61 -0.42 3.94
CA ILE A 40 -0.95 1.02 3.87
C ILE A 40 -0.39 1.74 5.10
N GLY A 41 -0.63 1.20 6.31
CA GLY A 41 -0.10 1.79 7.53
C GLY A 41 1.43 1.82 7.57
N ALA A 42 2.09 0.74 7.16
CA ALA A 42 3.55 0.67 7.04
C ALA A 42 4.10 1.71 6.05
N ALA A 43 3.45 1.91 4.91
CA ALA A 43 3.83 2.94 3.95
C ALA A 43 3.68 4.36 4.52
N LEU A 44 2.62 4.62 5.31
CA LEU A 44 2.44 5.91 5.98
C LEU A 44 3.51 6.15 7.06
N LEU A 45 3.84 5.13 7.87
CA LEU A 45 4.92 5.22 8.84
C LEU A 45 6.26 5.50 8.17
N ALA A 46 6.58 4.79 7.08
CA ALA A 46 7.79 5.02 6.31
C ALA A 46 7.85 6.43 5.69
N LEU A 47 6.75 6.91 5.10
CA LEU A 47 6.66 8.27 4.55
C LEU A 47 6.76 9.36 5.64
N ALA A 48 6.43 9.03 6.88
CA ALA A 48 6.58 9.92 8.02
C ALA A 48 7.97 9.82 8.70
N GLY A 49 8.81 8.85 8.30
CA GLY A 49 10.08 8.56 8.98
C GLY A 49 9.90 8.00 10.39
N LYS A 50 8.83 7.22 10.59
CA LYS A 50 8.35 6.72 11.90
C LYS A 50 8.28 5.21 11.98
N ASP A 51 8.78 4.50 10.96
CA ASP A 51 8.83 3.05 10.94
C ASP A 51 10.14 2.52 11.53
N ASN A 52 10.07 1.37 12.19
CA ASN A 52 11.25 0.59 12.59
C ASN A 52 11.76 -0.28 11.43
N GLU A 53 12.81 -1.08 11.67
CA GLU A 53 13.41 -1.97 10.65
C GLU A 53 12.40 -2.96 10.04
N ALA A 54 11.34 -3.32 10.80
CA ALA A 54 10.28 -4.21 10.35
C ALA A 54 9.13 -3.48 9.63
N GLY A 55 9.23 -2.16 9.40
CA GLY A 55 8.15 -1.36 8.80
C GLY A 55 6.97 -1.12 9.75
N ARG A 56 7.14 -1.36 11.05
CA ARG A 56 6.12 -1.21 12.11
C ARG A 56 6.36 0.09 12.89
N GLY A 57 5.40 0.47 13.72
CA GLY A 57 5.50 1.66 14.57
C GLY A 57 4.47 1.64 15.70
N SER A 58 4.73 2.46 16.72
CA SER A 58 3.84 2.56 17.88
C SER A 58 2.49 3.18 17.53
N PRO A 59 1.46 3.00 18.38
CA PRO A 59 0.20 3.71 18.24
C PRO A 59 0.36 5.23 18.08
N SER A 60 1.28 5.83 18.84
CA SER A 60 1.58 7.27 18.79
C SER A 60 2.27 7.66 17.48
N ASP A 61 3.20 6.84 16.98
CA ASP A 61 3.87 7.06 15.70
C ASP A 61 2.90 6.99 14.53
N PHE A 62 1.98 6.02 14.58
CA PHE A 62 0.93 5.89 13.57
C PHE A 62 -0.02 7.09 13.57
N ALA A 63 -0.44 7.56 14.75
CA ALA A 63 -1.26 8.77 14.86
C ALA A 63 -0.55 10.01 14.30
N ASP A 64 0.73 10.20 14.64
CA ASP A 64 1.54 11.30 14.10
C ASP A 64 1.72 11.18 12.57
N ALA A 65 1.95 9.97 12.05
CA ALA A 65 2.09 9.73 10.62
C ALA A 65 0.80 10.10 9.86
N VAL A 66 -0.36 9.65 10.33
CA VAL A 66 -1.65 10.00 9.72
C VAL A 66 -1.88 11.51 9.73
N GLU A 67 -1.65 12.18 10.86
CA GLU A 67 -1.83 13.63 10.98
C GLU A 67 -0.87 14.42 10.08
N ARG A 68 0.41 14.03 10.01
CA ARG A 68 1.42 14.70 9.16
C ARG A 68 1.14 14.53 7.68
N LEU A 69 0.63 13.37 7.27
CA LEU A 69 0.43 12.97 5.87
C LEU A 69 -0.97 13.25 5.35
N ARG A 70 -1.91 13.59 6.23
CA ARG A 70 -3.27 14.02 5.89
C ARG A 70 -3.26 15.06 4.77
N GLY A 71 -4.02 14.79 3.72
CA GLY A 71 -4.14 15.69 2.57
C GLY A 71 -2.87 15.83 1.71
N LYS A 72 -1.82 15.04 1.97
CA LYS A 72 -0.57 15.02 1.19
C LYS A 72 -0.32 13.68 0.50
N VAL A 73 -0.88 12.60 1.03
CA VAL A 73 -0.66 11.23 0.52
C VAL A 73 -1.91 10.67 -0.13
N ARG A 74 -1.72 9.97 -1.25
CA ARG A 74 -2.77 9.15 -1.86
C ARG A 74 -2.24 7.82 -2.37
N ILE A 75 -2.99 6.76 -2.10
CA ILE A 75 -2.76 5.40 -2.57
C ILE A 75 -3.92 5.03 -3.50
N ILE A 76 -3.58 4.73 -4.76
CA ILE A 76 -4.52 4.45 -5.84
C ILE A 76 -4.49 2.96 -6.14
N ILE A 77 -5.63 2.30 -5.99
CA ILE A 77 -5.77 0.85 -6.17
C ILE A 77 -6.88 0.48 -7.14
N GLN A 78 -6.87 -0.74 -7.65
CA GLN A 78 -8.01 -1.29 -8.38
C GLN A 78 -9.18 -1.50 -7.40
N ARG A 79 -10.39 -1.06 -7.79
CA ARG A 79 -11.59 -1.31 -6.99
C ARG A 79 -11.80 -2.81 -6.76
N GLY A 80 -12.11 -3.17 -5.53
CA GLY A 80 -12.30 -4.56 -5.10
C GLY A 80 -10.99 -5.31 -4.80
N ARG A 81 -9.83 -4.66 -4.87
CA ARG A 81 -8.51 -5.26 -4.58
C ARG A 81 -7.87 -4.76 -3.28
N LEU A 82 -8.66 -4.21 -2.36
CA LEU A 82 -8.22 -3.96 -0.99
C LEU A 82 -8.49 -5.20 -0.14
N ALA A 83 -7.44 -5.90 0.26
CA ALA A 83 -7.54 -7.07 1.09
C ALA A 83 -7.83 -6.70 2.55
N LYS A 84 -8.52 -7.60 3.24
CA LYS A 84 -8.76 -7.51 4.68
C LYS A 84 -7.50 -7.94 5.43
N MET A 85 -7.21 -7.33 6.57
CA MET A 85 -6.24 -7.88 7.53
C MET A 85 -6.86 -9.04 8.29
N ARG A 86 -6.05 -10.00 8.75
CA ARG A 86 -6.51 -11.07 9.65
C ARG A 86 -7.22 -10.47 10.89
N ARG A 87 -6.59 -9.43 11.47
CA ARG A 87 -7.16 -8.58 12.52
C ARG A 87 -7.09 -7.13 12.07
N THR A 88 -8.24 -6.50 11.83
CA THR A 88 -8.32 -5.08 11.47
C THR A 88 -8.50 -4.26 12.75
N PRO A 89 -7.52 -3.43 13.17
CA PRO A 89 -7.68 -2.57 14.34
C PRO A 89 -8.74 -1.48 14.07
N ARG A 90 -9.41 -0.97 15.11
CA ARG A 90 -10.43 0.08 15.01
C ARG A 90 -9.88 1.35 14.38
N ILE A 91 -8.63 1.70 14.70
CA ILE A 91 -7.98 2.88 14.13
C ILE A 91 -7.83 2.79 12.61
N ALA A 92 -7.83 1.60 12.01
CA ALA A 92 -7.75 1.46 10.55
C ALA A 92 -8.92 2.13 9.81
N ALA A 93 -10.00 2.49 10.50
CA ALA A 93 -11.07 3.30 9.94
C ALA A 93 -10.55 4.59 9.28
N VAL A 94 -9.54 5.24 9.88
CA VAL A 94 -8.99 6.52 9.37
C VAL A 94 -8.18 6.36 8.08
N LEU A 95 -7.85 5.12 7.67
CA LEU A 95 -7.05 4.86 6.47
C LEU A 95 -7.83 5.12 5.16
N ASP A 96 -9.16 5.18 5.23
CA ASP A 96 -10.04 5.47 4.09
C ASP A 96 -9.70 6.78 3.38
N GLN A 97 -9.24 7.78 4.13
CA GLN A 97 -8.87 9.09 3.62
C GLN A 97 -7.65 9.04 2.70
N PHE A 98 -6.83 7.99 2.74
CA PHE A 98 -5.62 7.84 1.93
C PHE A 98 -5.87 7.02 0.68
N VAL A 99 -6.98 6.29 0.58
CA VAL A 99 -7.24 5.36 -0.51
C VAL A 99 -8.16 5.96 -1.56
N ARG A 100 -7.84 5.72 -2.84
CA ARG A 100 -8.73 5.93 -3.98
C ARG A 100 -8.79 4.65 -4.80
N GLU A 101 -9.99 4.30 -5.21
CA GLU A 101 -10.23 3.11 -6.01
C GLU A 101 -10.50 3.51 -7.46
N VAL A 102 -9.83 2.86 -8.40
CA VAL A 102 -10.06 3.00 -9.83
C VAL A 102 -11.12 2.01 -10.26
N ASP A 103 -12.12 2.52 -10.96
CA ASP A 103 -13.40 1.88 -11.27
C ASP A 103 -13.37 0.95 -12.49
N PHE A 104 -12.18 0.44 -12.83
CA PHE A 104 -11.98 -0.39 -14.01
C PHE A 104 -12.71 -1.74 -13.91
N ASP A 105 -13.36 -2.16 -14.99
CA ASP A 105 -13.93 -3.50 -15.10
C ASP A 105 -12.83 -4.51 -15.47
N GLU A 106 -12.47 -5.36 -14.50
CA GLU A 106 -11.42 -6.39 -14.66
C GLU A 106 -11.73 -7.44 -15.74
N ALA A 107 -12.96 -7.52 -16.27
CA ALA A 107 -13.24 -8.31 -17.45
C ALA A 107 -12.66 -7.69 -18.74
N ALA A 108 -12.62 -6.35 -18.83
CA ALA A 108 -12.16 -5.61 -20.00
C ALA A 108 -10.74 -5.04 -19.83
N HIS A 109 -10.44 -4.39 -18.70
CA HIS A 109 -9.15 -3.81 -18.38
C HIS A 109 -8.87 -3.70 -16.87
N SER A 110 -7.61 -3.75 -16.46
CA SER A 110 -7.22 -3.64 -15.04
C SER A 110 -6.34 -2.41 -14.77
N TRP A 111 -6.54 -1.78 -13.61
CA TRP A 111 -5.58 -0.82 -13.05
C TRP A 111 -4.43 -1.58 -12.43
N HIS A 112 -3.34 -1.73 -13.17
CA HIS A 112 -2.20 -2.52 -12.72
C HIS A 112 -0.90 -1.75 -12.39
N PRO A 113 -0.77 -0.41 -12.53
CA PRO A 113 0.48 0.28 -12.24
C PRO A 113 0.97 0.08 -10.81
N LYS A 114 2.29 0.03 -10.66
CA LYS A 114 3.00 -0.10 -9.39
C LYS A 114 4.11 0.92 -9.37
N ALA A 115 3.80 2.06 -8.77
CA ALA A 115 4.69 3.22 -8.75
C ALA A 115 4.47 4.03 -7.48
N ALA A 116 5.50 4.77 -7.07
CA ALA A 116 5.41 5.76 -6.02
C ALA A 116 6.15 7.01 -6.44
N LEU A 117 5.48 8.17 -6.40
CA LEU A 117 6.07 9.48 -6.64
C LEU A 117 6.00 10.28 -5.35
N VAL A 118 7.15 10.57 -4.74
CA VAL A 118 7.26 11.25 -3.46
C VAL A 118 8.04 12.55 -3.63
N ARG A 119 7.48 13.64 -3.11
CA ARG A 119 8.13 14.95 -2.99
C ARG A 119 8.51 15.17 -1.53
N THR A 120 9.78 15.43 -1.28
CA THR A 120 10.30 15.80 0.03
C THR A 120 10.76 17.26 0.06
N ARG A 121 10.80 17.83 1.26
CA ARG A 121 11.42 19.13 1.53
C ARG A 121 12.33 19.01 2.75
N SER A 122 13.58 19.42 2.63
CA SER A 122 14.49 19.54 3.78
C SER A 122 14.18 20.76 4.65
N GLU A 123 14.69 20.80 5.88
CA GLU A 123 14.61 22.01 6.73
C GLU A 123 15.20 23.26 6.06
N GLY A 124 16.25 23.10 5.25
CA GLY A 124 16.85 24.17 4.43
C GLY A 124 15.97 24.63 3.26
N GLY A 125 14.83 23.97 3.02
CA GLY A 125 13.88 24.30 1.97
C GLY A 125 14.16 23.65 0.61
N GLU A 126 15.19 22.80 0.52
CA GLU A 126 15.53 22.09 -0.71
C GLU A 126 14.46 21.04 -1.03
N ILE A 127 14.10 20.92 -2.32
CA ILE A 127 13.06 20.00 -2.77
C ILE A 127 13.72 18.74 -3.33
N GLY A 128 13.39 17.60 -2.73
CA GLY A 128 13.75 16.27 -3.21
C GLY A 128 12.58 15.57 -3.89
N TRP A 129 12.90 14.67 -4.82
CA TRP A 129 11.94 13.76 -5.43
C TRP A 129 12.46 12.34 -5.45
N ARG A 130 11.55 11.39 -5.20
CA ARG A 130 11.77 9.96 -5.32
C ARG A 130 10.70 9.40 -6.26
N LEU A 131 11.12 8.57 -7.21
CA LEU A 131 10.22 7.85 -8.11
C LEU A 131 10.59 6.37 -8.08
N TRP A 132 9.69 5.55 -7.55
CA TRP A 132 9.79 4.10 -7.60
C TRP A 132 8.86 3.54 -8.68
N ILE A 133 9.33 2.57 -9.45
CA ILE A 133 8.55 1.78 -10.42
C ILE A 133 8.91 0.32 -10.21
N GLY A 134 7.93 -0.57 -10.11
CA GLY A 134 8.24 -1.97 -9.91
C GLY A 134 7.11 -2.93 -10.19
N SER A 135 7.24 -4.13 -9.64
CA SER A 135 6.32 -5.25 -9.84
C SER A 135 5.53 -5.62 -8.60
N ARG A 136 5.89 -5.07 -7.43
CA ARG A 136 5.31 -5.31 -6.09
C ARG A 136 3.91 -4.69 -5.89
N ASN A 137 2.99 -5.46 -5.34
CA ASN A 137 1.72 -4.95 -4.79
C ASN A 137 1.94 -4.37 -3.38
N LEU A 138 1.07 -3.47 -2.91
CA LEU A 138 1.20 -2.90 -1.56
C LEU A 138 0.59 -3.86 -0.52
N THR A 139 1.16 -5.05 -0.41
CA THR A 139 0.67 -6.12 0.48
C THR A 139 1.75 -6.67 1.39
N GLU A 140 1.36 -7.34 2.48
CA GLU A 140 2.29 -7.93 3.46
C GLU A 140 3.08 -9.11 2.88
N CYS A 141 2.55 -9.77 1.84
CA CYS A 141 3.21 -10.90 1.19
C CYS A 141 4.63 -10.56 0.71
N VAL A 142 5.57 -11.44 1.03
CA VAL A 142 6.97 -11.35 0.60
C VAL A 142 7.13 -12.22 -0.63
N ASN A 143 7.38 -11.60 -1.77
CA ASN A 143 7.58 -12.27 -3.04
C ASN A 143 8.90 -11.84 -3.66
N ARG A 144 9.39 -12.60 -4.65
CA ARG A 144 10.50 -12.14 -5.51
C ARG A 144 9.99 -11.05 -6.44
N ASP A 145 10.13 -9.81 -5.99
CA ASP A 145 9.80 -8.60 -6.73
C ASP A 145 11.04 -8.00 -7.43
N ILE A 146 10.78 -7.10 -8.36
CA ILE A 146 11.79 -6.21 -8.96
C ILE A 146 11.27 -4.77 -8.96
N GLY A 147 12.17 -3.81 -8.74
CA GLY A 147 11.89 -2.39 -8.78
C GLY A 147 13.08 -1.53 -9.23
N LEU A 148 12.78 -0.31 -9.62
CA LEU A 148 13.70 0.75 -9.97
C LEU A 148 13.37 1.97 -9.09
N LEU A 149 14.34 2.41 -8.29
CA LEU A 149 14.27 3.66 -7.55
C LEU A 149 15.09 4.73 -8.28
N LEU A 150 14.45 5.86 -8.54
CA LEU A 150 15.06 7.07 -9.09
C LEU A 150 14.97 8.17 -8.04
N VAL A 151 16.05 8.92 -7.87
CA VAL A 151 16.10 10.06 -6.94
C VAL A 151 16.50 11.32 -7.69
N SER A 152 15.95 12.47 -7.33
CA SER A 152 16.39 13.74 -7.88
C SER A 152 17.83 14.04 -7.46
N GLY A 153 18.65 14.54 -8.37
CA GLY A 153 19.95 15.09 -8.03
C GLY A 153 20.70 15.60 -9.25
N GLU A 154 21.37 16.75 -9.11
CA GLU A 154 22.04 17.42 -10.22
C GLU A 154 23.24 16.64 -10.76
N ASN A 155 23.98 15.96 -9.88
CA ASN A 155 25.19 15.23 -10.24
C ASN A 155 24.87 13.88 -10.91
N GLY A 156 25.00 13.84 -12.23
CA GLY A 156 24.78 12.62 -13.03
C GLY A 156 23.31 12.28 -13.25
N GLY A 157 22.39 13.21 -12.93
CA GLY A 157 20.97 13.08 -13.21
C GLY A 157 20.58 13.69 -14.55
N GLY A 158 19.47 13.23 -15.13
CA GLY A 158 18.92 13.78 -16.37
C GLY A 158 17.40 13.62 -16.46
N PRO A 159 16.73 14.42 -17.31
CA PRO A 159 15.29 14.27 -17.53
C PRO A 159 15.00 12.91 -18.17
N ILE A 160 13.88 12.30 -17.77
CA ILE A 160 13.43 11.01 -18.29
C ILE A 160 12.11 11.20 -19.04
N SER A 161 12.10 10.80 -20.31
CA SER A 161 10.89 10.82 -21.14
C SER A 161 9.78 9.96 -20.51
N GLY A 162 8.55 10.49 -20.48
CA GLY A 162 7.38 9.83 -19.90
C GLY A 162 7.22 9.93 -18.38
N ALA A 163 8.22 10.46 -17.64
CA ALA A 163 8.06 10.70 -16.20
C ALA A 163 6.93 11.70 -15.89
N GLY A 164 6.81 12.75 -16.71
CA GLY A 164 5.72 13.73 -16.60
C GLY A 164 4.34 13.13 -16.88
N ASP A 165 4.22 12.20 -17.84
CA ASP A 165 2.96 11.53 -18.15
C ASP A 165 2.50 10.61 -17.01
N LEU A 166 3.44 9.86 -16.41
CA LEU A 166 3.17 9.08 -15.22
C LEU A 166 2.67 9.99 -14.08
N ALA A 167 3.37 11.09 -13.81
CA ALA A 167 3.00 12.01 -12.74
C ALA A 167 1.62 12.65 -12.95
N ARG A 168 1.29 13.03 -14.19
CA ARG A 168 -0.05 13.51 -14.56
C ARG A 168 -1.10 12.46 -14.25
N ALA A 169 -0.91 11.23 -14.72
CA ALA A 169 -1.88 10.16 -14.57
C ALA A 169 -2.10 9.79 -13.10
N LEU A 170 -1.04 9.74 -12.30
CA LEU A 170 -1.14 9.53 -10.85
C LEU A 170 -1.94 10.67 -10.19
N ALA A 171 -1.65 11.93 -10.52
CA ALA A 171 -2.35 13.07 -9.92
C ALA A 171 -3.83 13.15 -10.31
N GLU A 172 -4.17 12.81 -11.56
CA GLU A 172 -5.56 12.74 -12.03
C GLU A 172 -6.37 11.71 -11.24
N ARG A 173 -5.81 10.52 -11.01
CA ARG A 173 -6.47 9.46 -10.24
C ARG A 173 -6.44 9.68 -8.73
N ALA A 174 -5.48 10.45 -8.23
CA ALA A 174 -5.33 10.70 -6.81
C ALA A 174 -6.39 11.66 -6.25
N GLU A 175 -6.88 12.60 -7.08
CA GLU A 175 -7.87 13.62 -6.71
C GLU A 175 -7.52 14.35 -5.39
N LEU A 176 -6.23 14.60 -5.17
CA LEU A 176 -5.75 15.27 -3.97
C LEU A 176 -5.97 16.79 -4.12
N LYS A 177 -6.66 17.39 -3.14
CA LYS A 177 -6.92 18.85 -3.15
C LYS A 177 -5.60 19.62 -3.20
N GLY A 178 -5.55 20.66 -4.03
CA GLY A 178 -4.37 21.51 -4.18
C GLY A 178 -3.30 21.00 -5.15
N VAL A 179 -3.41 19.76 -5.65
CA VAL A 179 -2.50 19.23 -6.68
C VAL A 179 -3.12 19.41 -8.06
N ARG A 180 -2.43 20.15 -8.93
CA ARG A 180 -2.82 20.34 -10.33
C ARG A 180 -2.04 19.36 -11.22
N PRO A 181 -2.68 18.38 -11.89
CA PRO A 181 -1.96 17.37 -12.67
C PRO A 181 -1.01 17.92 -13.73
N ALA A 182 -1.45 18.93 -14.50
CA ALA A 182 -0.62 19.55 -15.54
C ALA A 182 0.62 20.28 -14.99
N SER A 183 0.48 20.96 -13.84
CA SER A 183 1.59 21.63 -13.17
C SER A 183 2.60 20.62 -12.61
N LEU A 184 2.10 19.54 -12.00
CA LEU A 184 2.96 18.45 -11.51
C LEU A 184 3.74 17.82 -12.67
N ALA A 185 3.07 17.46 -13.77
CA ALA A 185 3.69 16.88 -14.96
C ALA A 185 4.83 17.76 -15.52
N THR A 186 4.60 19.07 -15.59
CA THR A 186 5.58 20.04 -16.07
C THR A 186 6.80 20.11 -15.16
N ALA A 187 6.60 20.05 -13.84
CA ALA A 187 7.69 20.00 -12.87
C ALA A 187 8.50 18.70 -13.01
N ILE A 188 7.82 17.55 -13.03
CA ILE A 188 8.46 16.23 -13.10
C ILE A 188 9.28 16.03 -14.39
N THR A 189 8.82 16.58 -15.52
CA THR A 189 9.51 16.47 -16.80
C THR A 189 10.92 17.10 -16.78
N LYS A 190 11.15 18.06 -15.88
CA LYS A 190 12.42 18.81 -15.78
C LYS A 190 13.38 18.25 -14.73
N ILE A 191 12.95 17.28 -13.92
CA ILE A 191 13.77 16.78 -12.82
C ILE A 191 15.00 16.05 -13.36
N PRO A 192 16.21 16.36 -12.86
CA PRO A 192 17.39 15.55 -13.13
C PRO A 192 17.32 14.27 -12.28
N TRP A 193 16.81 13.19 -12.88
CA TRP A 193 16.69 11.89 -12.23
C TRP A 193 18.01 11.14 -12.27
N ARG A 194 18.47 10.68 -11.10
CA ARG A 194 19.62 9.79 -10.96
C ARG A 194 19.13 8.35 -10.90
N ALA A 195 19.67 7.52 -11.79
CA ALA A 195 19.43 6.08 -11.81
C ALA A 195 20.53 5.33 -11.03
N PRO A 196 20.27 4.08 -10.59
CA PRO A 196 21.29 3.23 -9.99
C PRO A 196 22.50 3.02 -10.91
N ALA A 197 23.66 2.74 -10.31
CA ALA A 197 24.89 2.50 -11.07
C ALA A 197 24.70 1.37 -12.10
N GLY A 198 25.14 1.61 -13.33
CA GLY A 198 25.00 0.65 -14.42
C GLY A 198 23.63 0.64 -15.11
N VAL A 199 22.68 1.46 -14.66
CA VAL A 199 21.36 1.65 -15.30
C VAL A 199 21.32 2.98 -16.04
N ARG A 200 20.89 2.95 -17.30
CA ARG A 200 20.41 4.13 -18.03
C ARG A 200 18.94 3.96 -18.35
N VAL A 201 18.09 4.88 -17.90
CA VAL A 201 16.66 4.87 -18.22
C VAL A 201 16.46 5.57 -19.55
N GLU A 202 15.97 4.84 -20.55
CA GLU A 202 15.65 5.41 -21.87
C GLU A 202 14.33 6.18 -21.82
N ARG A 203 13.33 5.59 -21.16
CA ARG A 203 11.99 6.19 -20.97
C ARG A 203 11.18 5.41 -19.96
N ILE A 204 10.17 6.08 -19.44
CA ILE A 204 9.06 5.47 -18.73
C ILE A 204 7.87 5.43 -19.68
N ARG A 205 7.25 4.26 -19.81
CA ARG A 205 6.05 4.05 -20.61
C ARG A 205 4.87 3.95 -19.67
N TRP A 206 3.87 4.80 -19.90
CA TRP A 206 2.58 4.75 -19.22
C TRP A 206 1.52 4.25 -20.20
N SER A 207 0.70 3.30 -19.77
CA SER A 207 -0.55 2.96 -20.46
C SER A 207 -1.74 3.41 -19.63
N THR A 208 -2.71 4.04 -20.30
CA THR A 208 -3.97 4.51 -19.73
C THR A 208 -5.06 3.44 -19.63
N GLY A 209 -4.82 2.23 -20.16
CA GLY A 209 -5.84 1.19 -20.28
C GLY A 209 -6.77 1.36 -21.49
N THR A 210 -6.50 2.31 -22.39
CA THR A 210 -7.34 2.61 -23.57
C THR A 210 -6.79 2.05 -24.88
N GLY A 211 -5.79 1.17 -24.82
CA GLY A 211 -5.04 0.65 -25.95
C GLY A 211 -3.88 1.56 -26.40
N GLY A 212 -3.00 1.03 -27.25
CA GLY A 212 -1.98 1.81 -27.97
C GLY A 212 -0.53 1.63 -27.48
N LEU A 213 -0.31 0.89 -26.40
CA LEU A 213 1.03 0.42 -26.07
C LEU A 213 1.42 -0.72 -27.05
N GLN A 214 2.69 -0.76 -27.45
CA GLN A 214 3.24 -1.85 -28.24
C GLN A 214 4.21 -2.67 -27.39
N ALA A 215 4.06 -3.99 -27.46
CA ALA A 215 5.01 -4.93 -26.90
C ALA A 215 6.41 -4.69 -27.52
N PRO A 216 7.49 -4.76 -26.73
CA PRO A 216 8.84 -4.76 -27.25
C PRO A 216 9.01 -5.93 -28.23
N VAL A 217 9.61 -5.63 -29.37
CA VAL A 217 9.99 -6.63 -30.37
C VAL A 217 11.50 -6.81 -30.29
N PRO A 218 12.00 -8.03 -30.07
CA PRO A 218 13.43 -8.30 -30.11
C PRO A 218 14.03 -7.84 -31.46
N PRO A 219 15.18 -7.15 -31.47
CA PRO A 219 15.82 -6.72 -32.70
C PRO A 219 16.28 -7.94 -33.51
N ALA A 220 16.50 -7.74 -34.80
CA ALA A 220 17.06 -8.77 -35.66
C ALA A 220 18.48 -9.15 -35.21
N GLY A 221 18.78 -10.45 -35.16
CA GLY A 221 20.07 -10.96 -34.69
C GLY A 221 20.31 -10.77 -33.19
N ALA A 222 19.26 -10.79 -32.36
CA ALA A 222 19.43 -10.87 -30.91
C ALA A 222 20.12 -12.18 -30.54
N ASP A 223 21.03 -12.14 -29.57
CA ASP A 223 21.71 -13.32 -29.07
C ASP A 223 20.84 -14.08 -28.07
N GLU A 224 20.04 -13.34 -27.29
CA GLU A 224 19.27 -13.91 -26.19
C GLU A 224 18.08 -13.05 -25.80
N ILE A 225 16.99 -13.74 -25.42
CA ILE A 225 15.73 -13.18 -24.96
C ILE A 225 15.35 -13.92 -23.67
N VAL A 226 15.11 -13.18 -22.59
CA VAL A 226 14.67 -13.72 -21.31
C VAL A 226 13.35 -13.08 -20.93
N VAL A 227 12.33 -13.91 -20.68
CA VAL A 227 11.02 -13.48 -20.18
C VAL A 227 10.86 -13.97 -18.74
N VAL A 228 10.51 -13.07 -17.83
CA VAL A 228 10.21 -13.42 -16.43
C VAL A 228 8.85 -12.84 -16.08
N SER A 229 7.88 -13.67 -15.73
CA SER A 229 6.56 -13.20 -15.32
C SER A 229 5.74 -14.27 -14.59
N PRO A 230 4.97 -13.90 -13.54
CA PRO A 230 4.04 -14.83 -12.88
C PRO A 230 2.85 -15.21 -13.75
N PHE A 231 2.51 -14.42 -14.77
CA PHE A 231 1.41 -14.67 -15.68
C PHE A 231 1.84 -14.46 -17.12
N ILE A 232 1.55 -15.44 -17.98
CA ILE A 232 1.98 -15.46 -19.37
C ILE A 232 0.82 -15.74 -20.32
N ASP A 233 0.93 -15.32 -21.58
CA ASP A 233 0.05 -15.85 -22.62
C ASP A 233 0.79 -16.20 -23.91
N LYS A 234 0.21 -17.13 -24.68
CA LYS A 234 0.79 -17.67 -25.91
C LYS A 234 1.10 -16.58 -26.94
N ASN A 235 0.23 -15.57 -27.04
CA ASN A 235 0.33 -14.53 -28.06
C ASN A 235 1.50 -13.59 -27.80
N PHE A 236 1.71 -13.20 -26.54
CA PHE A 236 2.86 -12.39 -26.16
C PHE A 236 4.16 -13.17 -26.37
N LEU A 237 4.22 -14.42 -25.90
CA LEU A 237 5.42 -15.26 -26.02
C LEU A 237 5.80 -15.55 -27.47
N ALA A 238 4.82 -15.76 -28.36
CA ALA A 238 5.05 -15.93 -29.80
C ALA A 238 5.67 -14.67 -30.45
N GLY A 239 5.40 -13.48 -29.90
CA GLY A 239 6.03 -12.23 -30.32
C GLY A 239 7.48 -12.06 -29.85
N GLN A 240 7.92 -12.83 -28.84
CA GLN A 240 9.26 -12.76 -28.27
C GLN A 240 10.23 -13.69 -29.01
N VAL A 241 10.40 -13.44 -30.30
CA VAL A 241 11.30 -14.18 -31.20
C VAL A 241 12.13 -13.18 -32.03
N SER A 242 13.44 -13.41 -32.12
CA SER A 242 14.30 -12.61 -33.00
C SER A 242 14.22 -13.11 -34.44
N LYS A 243 14.09 -12.18 -35.39
CA LYS A 243 14.20 -12.49 -36.82
C LYS A 243 15.68 -12.47 -37.22
N GLY A 244 16.19 -13.56 -37.78
CA GLY A 244 17.59 -13.61 -38.21
C GLY A 244 18.02 -15.01 -38.66
N PRO A 245 19.23 -15.12 -39.24
CA PRO A 245 19.75 -16.40 -39.74
C PRO A 245 20.10 -17.39 -38.61
N LYS A 246 20.36 -16.90 -37.39
CA LYS A 246 20.60 -17.70 -36.20
C LYS A 246 19.51 -17.42 -35.17
N PRO A 247 18.86 -18.44 -34.58
CA PRO A 247 17.89 -18.23 -33.52
C PRO A 247 18.58 -17.68 -32.26
N ALA A 248 17.93 -16.72 -31.60
CA ALA A 248 18.33 -16.25 -30.29
C ALA A 248 18.06 -17.35 -29.26
N ARG A 249 18.90 -17.45 -28.21
CA ARG A 249 18.57 -18.28 -27.04
C ARG A 249 17.35 -17.68 -26.33
N ARG A 250 16.35 -18.50 -25.98
CA ARG A 250 15.10 -18.08 -25.36
C ARG A 250 14.96 -18.75 -24.00
N VAL A 251 14.85 -17.94 -22.95
CA VAL A 251 14.64 -18.40 -21.57
C VAL A 251 13.31 -17.86 -21.06
N LEU A 252 12.52 -18.72 -20.44
CA LEU A 252 11.29 -18.33 -19.74
C LEU A 252 11.39 -18.73 -18.27
N LEU A 253 11.17 -17.77 -17.37
CA LEU A 253 10.96 -18.01 -15.95
C LEU A 253 9.52 -17.64 -15.58
N THR A 254 8.75 -18.62 -15.14
CA THR A 254 7.35 -18.45 -14.73
C THR A 254 6.99 -19.39 -13.57
N THR A 255 5.70 -19.63 -13.32
CA THR A 255 5.23 -20.59 -12.30
C THR A 255 4.89 -21.94 -12.93
N MET A 256 4.89 -23.02 -12.14
CA MET A 256 4.48 -24.35 -12.65
C MET A 256 3.04 -24.35 -13.19
N ARG A 257 2.12 -23.68 -12.49
CA ARG A 257 0.72 -23.54 -12.93
C ARG A 257 0.63 -22.95 -14.34
N GLU A 258 1.43 -21.94 -14.64
CA GLU A 258 1.44 -21.32 -15.96
C GLU A 258 2.07 -22.21 -17.03
N ILE A 259 3.10 -22.99 -16.68
CA ILE A 259 3.71 -23.98 -17.57
C ILE A 259 2.67 -25.04 -17.96
N GLU A 260 1.96 -25.60 -16.98
CA GLU A 260 0.91 -26.60 -17.18
C GLU A 260 -0.27 -26.06 -17.99
N ARG A 261 -0.66 -24.80 -17.73
CA ARG A 261 -1.76 -24.12 -18.43
C ARG A 261 -1.44 -23.80 -19.89
N VAL A 262 -0.21 -23.38 -20.19
CA VAL A 262 0.19 -23.02 -21.56
C VAL A 262 0.66 -24.23 -22.37
N GLY A 263 1.25 -25.22 -21.70
CA GLY A 263 1.53 -26.54 -22.24
C GLY A 263 2.53 -26.57 -23.40
N PRO A 264 2.31 -27.39 -24.45
CA PRO A 264 3.31 -27.75 -25.46
C PRO A 264 3.92 -26.59 -26.26
N SER A 265 3.22 -25.46 -26.33
CA SER A 265 3.72 -24.26 -27.02
C SER A 265 5.00 -23.67 -26.41
N LEU A 266 5.33 -24.08 -25.18
CA LEU A 266 6.54 -23.68 -24.47
C LEU A 266 7.80 -24.43 -24.93
N SER A 267 7.67 -25.51 -25.71
CA SER A 267 8.82 -26.27 -26.26
C SER A 267 9.75 -25.44 -27.16
N SER A 268 9.32 -24.24 -27.55
CA SER A 268 10.11 -23.28 -28.32
C SER A 268 11.13 -22.48 -27.50
N PHE A 269 11.19 -22.67 -26.18
CA PHE A 269 12.19 -22.08 -25.29
C PHE A 269 13.32 -23.07 -25.04
N ASP A 270 14.56 -22.59 -25.05
CA ASP A 270 15.75 -23.41 -24.77
C ASP A 270 15.84 -23.76 -23.29
N ASP A 271 15.42 -22.84 -22.41
CA ASP A 271 15.34 -23.06 -20.97
C ASP A 271 13.96 -22.64 -20.44
N LEU A 272 13.25 -23.60 -19.86
CA LEU A 272 12.02 -23.38 -19.11
C LEU A 272 12.33 -23.50 -17.63
N LEU A 273 12.08 -22.41 -16.90
CA LEU A 273 12.40 -22.28 -15.51
C LEU A 273 11.13 -22.01 -14.70
N ALA A 274 11.03 -22.64 -13.54
CA ALA A 274 9.92 -22.41 -12.62
C ALA A 274 10.40 -21.94 -11.26
N LEU A 275 9.58 -21.08 -10.67
CA LEU A 275 9.55 -20.78 -9.25
C LEU A 275 8.13 -20.98 -8.74
N ASP A 276 7.96 -20.93 -7.43
CA ASP A 276 6.64 -21.09 -6.83
C ASP A 276 5.75 -19.90 -7.15
N ALA A 277 4.43 -20.13 -7.08
CA ALA A 277 3.46 -19.08 -7.30
C ALA A 277 3.64 -17.97 -6.25
N PRO A 278 3.35 -16.70 -6.61
CA PRO A 278 3.38 -15.63 -5.64
C PRO A 278 2.34 -15.83 -4.54
N ASP A 279 2.69 -15.46 -3.32
CA ASP A 279 1.78 -15.40 -2.20
C ASP A 279 0.84 -14.20 -2.36
N TYR A 280 -0.44 -14.41 -2.05
CA TYR A 280 -1.48 -13.40 -2.04
C TYR A 280 -2.15 -13.33 -0.67
N PRO A 281 -2.69 -12.17 -0.26
CA PRO A 281 -3.47 -12.08 0.97
C PRO A 281 -4.64 -13.06 0.94
N ILE A 282 -4.81 -13.84 2.00
CA ILE A 282 -5.90 -14.81 2.13
C ILE A 282 -7.22 -14.04 2.34
N GLY A 283 -8.22 -14.32 1.51
CA GLY A 283 -9.51 -13.61 1.52
C GLY A 283 -10.37 -13.89 2.76
N ASP A 284 -10.47 -15.15 3.19
CA ASP A 284 -11.19 -15.55 4.39
C ASP A 284 -10.16 -16.15 5.38
N PRO A 285 -9.82 -15.48 6.50
CA PRO A 285 -9.12 -16.18 7.56
C PRO A 285 -10.04 -17.30 8.05
N GLU A 286 -9.52 -18.54 8.14
CA GLU A 286 -10.26 -19.62 8.80
C GLU A 286 -10.75 -19.12 10.16
N PRO A 287 -11.99 -19.44 10.56
CA PRO A 287 -12.50 -19.03 11.85
C PRO A 287 -11.55 -19.55 12.93
N GLU A 288 -10.94 -18.62 13.69
CA GLU A 288 -10.24 -18.97 14.90
C GLU A 288 -11.23 -19.73 15.77
N GLN A 289 -11.04 -21.05 15.89
CA GLN A 289 -11.67 -21.79 16.97
C GLN A 289 -11.32 -21.05 18.24
N ALA A 290 -12.34 -20.54 18.92
CA ALA A 290 -12.21 -19.80 20.16
C ALA A 290 -11.45 -20.66 21.16
N ASN A 291 -10.12 -20.50 21.22
CA ASN A 291 -9.30 -21.19 22.18
C ASN A 291 -9.48 -20.45 23.50
N THR A 292 -10.49 -20.86 24.23
CA THR A 292 -10.71 -20.49 25.62
C THR A 292 -9.52 -20.98 26.44
N GLY A 293 -8.67 -20.06 26.88
CA GLY A 293 -7.84 -20.19 28.07
C GLY A 293 -6.54 -21.00 27.91
N SER A 294 -5.44 -20.29 27.73
CA SER A 294 -4.38 -20.17 28.75
C SER A 294 -3.21 -19.41 28.13
N ALA A 295 -2.83 -18.29 28.75
CA ALA A 295 -1.49 -17.75 28.56
C ALA A 295 -0.50 -18.81 29.05
N SER A 296 0.27 -19.36 28.12
CA SER A 296 1.49 -20.10 28.46
C SER A 296 2.60 -19.56 27.58
N ASP A 297 3.56 -18.92 28.25
CA ASP A 297 4.87 -18.58 27.73
C ASP A 297 5.46 -19.74 26.92
N ALA A 298 5.93 -19.43 25.72
CA ALA A 298 6.88 -20.24 24.99
C ALA A 298 7.75 -19.33 24.10
N ASP A 299 8.55 -18.50 24.76
CA ASP A 299 9.91 -18.25 24.27
C ASP A 299 10.64 -19.59 24.37
N THR A 300 10.91 -20.22 23.23
CA THR A 300 12.11 -21.02 22.93
C THR A 300 11.94 -21.72 21.58
N ALA A 301 12.73 -21.33 20.58
CA ALA A 301 13.56 -22.25 19.78
C ALA A 301 14.38 -21.45 18.75
N ASP A 302 15.70 -21.47 18.93
CA ASP A 302 16.69 -21.32 17.87
C ASP A 302 16.53 -22.43 16.81
N ASP A 303 17.11 -22.18 15.64
CA ASP A 303 17.44 -23.12 14.55
C ASP A 303 16.29 -23.66 13.69
N GLU A 304 15.93 -22.88 12.67
CA GLU A 304 16.40 -23.07 11.29
C GLU A 304 15.75 -21.96 10.45
N GLU A 305 16.52 -21.33 9.56
CA GLU A 305 16.00 -20.53 8.45
C GLU A 305 15.07 -21.42 7.61
N ALA A 306 13.81 -21.59 8.04
CA ALA A 306 12.76 -22.08 7.20
C ALA A 306 12.70 -21.10 6.02
N GLU A 307 13.16 -21.53 4.84
CA GLU A 307 13.18 -20.72 3.62
C GLU A 307 11.81 -20.06 3.43
N ILE A 308 11.69 -18.82 3.89
CA ILE A 308 10.49 -18.01 3.82
C ILE A 308 10.10 -17.94 2.35
N GLY A 309 8.86 -18.33 2.03
CA GLY A 309 8.31 -18.40 0.67
C GLY A 309 8.77 -17.24 -0.22
N ARG A 310 9.35 -17.58 -1.38
CA ARG A 310 9.93 -16.63 -2.35
C ARG A 310 9.24 -16.74 -3.70
N GLY A 311 7.90 -16.73 -3.70
CA GLY A 311 7.08 -16.86 -4.90
C GLY A 311 7.43 -15.83 -5.99
N LEU A 312 7.33 -16.20 -7.26
CA LEU A 312 7.69 -15.32 -8.37
C LEU A 312 6.64 -14.21 -8.51
N HIS A 313 7.05 -12.95 -8.37
CA HIS A 313 6.19 -11.81 -8.70
C HIS A 313 6.86 -10.81 -9.65
N ALA A 314 8.16 -10.94 -9.88
CA ALA A 314 8.93 -10.12 -10.79
C ALA A 314 8.40 -10.22 -12.23
N LYS A 315 8.43 -9.07 -12.92
CA LYS A 315 7.95 -8.91 -14.29
C LYS A 315 9.03 -8.17 -15.07
N LEU A 316 9.74 -8.90 -15.92
CA LEU A 316 10.75 -8.30 -16.79
C LEU A 316 10.90 -9.02 -18.13
N LEU A 317 11.35 -8.25 -19.12
CA LEU A 317 11.79 -8.74 -20.41
C LEU A 317 13.21 -8.25 -20.62
N PHE A 318 14.13 -9.16 -20.94
CA PHE A 318 15.52 -8.84 -21.23
C PHE A 318 15.89 -9.30 -22.63
N VAL A 319 16.65 -8.46 -23.33
CA VAL A 319 17.15 -8.74 -24.67
C VAL A 319 18.61 -8.33 -24.78
N ARG A 320 19.45 -9.26 -25.23
CA ARG A 320 20.87 -9.00 -25.56
C ARG A 320 21.11 -9.11 -27.06
N ALA A 321 21.78 -8.10 -27.62
CA ALA A 321 22.23 -8.07 -29.00
C ALA A 321 23.64 -7.47 -29.07
N GLY A 322 24.64 -8.34 -29.26
CA GLY A 322 26.05 -8.01 -29.10
C GLY A 322 26.34 -7.44 -27.71
N ARG A 323 26.80 -6.19 -27.66
CA ARG A 323 27.09 -5.48 -26.40
C ARG A 323 25.87 -4.77 -25.80
N LYS A 324 24.78 -4.63 -26.57
CA LYS A 324 23.58 -3.92 -26.13
C LYS A 324 22.72 -4.84 -25.26
N ARG A 325 22.29 -4.35 -24.10
CA ARG A 325 21.53 -5.07 -23.09
C ARG A 325 20.34 -4.22 -22.71
N THR A 326 19.16 -4.60 -23.18
CA THR A 326 17.93 -3.87 -22.94
C THR A 326 17.07 -4.64 -21.95
N LEU A 327 16.58 -3.96 -20.92
CA LEU A 327 15.72 -4.52 -19.90
C LEU A 327 14.44 -3.68 -19.81
N TRP A 328 13.28 -4.32 -19.86
CA TRP A 328 12.00 -3.73 -19.51
C TRP A 328 11.56 -4.32 -18.18
N LEU A 329 11.21 -3.47 -17.21
CA LEU A 329 10.66 -3.89 -15.93
C LEU A 329 9.52 -2.98 -15.50
N GLY A 330 8.63 -3.48 -14.65
CA GLY A 330 7.52 -2.70 -14.09
C GLY A 330 6.33 -3.58 -13.77
N SER A 331 5.13 -3.06 -14.01
CA SER A 331 3.89 -3.74 -13.62
C SER A 331 3.38 -4.75 -14.66
N ALA A 332 3.85 -4.68 -15.92
CA ALA A 332 3.29 -5.44 -17.03
C ALA A 332 3.69 -6.93 -17.00
N ASN A 333 2.71 -7.82 -16.88
CA ASN A 333 2.90 -9.25 -17.09
C ASN A 333 3.25 -9.58 -18.55
N ALA A 334 3.76 -10.78 -18.82
CA ALA A 334 4.06 -11.27 -20.17
C ALA A 334 2.79 -11.72 -20.91
N THR A 335 1.81 -10.83 -20.97
CA THR A 335 0.50 -11.04 -21.60
C THR A 335 0.19 -9.91 -22.59
N MET A 336 -0.53 -10.21 -23.66
CA MET A 336 -0.97 -9.18 -24.61
C MET A 336 -1.85 -8.14 -23.94
N ARG A 337 -2.66 -8.51 -22.93
CA ARG A 337 -3.51 -7.55 -22.21
C ARG A 337 -2.70 -6.41 -21.57
N ALA A 338 -1.55 -6.73 -20.98
CA ALA A 338 -0.64 -5.74 -20.41
C ALA A 338 0.04 -4.89 -21.50
N TRP A 339 0.47 -5.51 -22.60
CA TRP A 339 1.30 -4.84 -23.60
C TRP A 339 0.55 -4.16 -24.76
N THR A 340 -0.69 -4.54 -25.05
CA THR A 340 -1.55 -3.85 -26.03
C THR A 340 -2.15 -2.57 -25.45
N GLY A 341 -1.93 -2.31 -24.16
CA GLY A 341 -2.44 -1.16 -23.42
C GLY A 341 -3.90 -1.29 -23.00
N ARG A 342 -4.45 -2.51 -22.94
CA ARG A 342 -5.78 -2.71 -22.36
C ARG A 342 -5.71 -2.54 -20.85
N ASN A 343 -4.66 -3.00 -20.18
CA ASN A 343 -4.43 -2.62 -18.79
C ASN A 343 -3.77 -1.24 -18.71
N ALA A 344 -4.05 -0.52 -17.62
CA ALA A 344 -3.16 0.55 -17.22
C ALA A 344 -1.89 -0.07 -16.63
N GLU A 345 -0.72 0.37 -17.09
CA GLU A 345 0.57 -0.22 -16.73
C GLU A 345 1.65 0.86 -16.71
N VAL A 346 2.69 0.64 -15.92
CA VAL A 346 3.92 1.43 -15.91
C VAL A 346 5.12 0.53 -16.17
N ILE A 347 5.93 0.89 -17.15
CA ILE A 347 7.12 0.12 -17.55
C ILE A 347 8.32 1.07 -17.70
N ALA A 348 9.44 0.73 -17.09
CA ALA A 348 10.72 1.38 -17.35
C ALA A 348 11.48 0.62 -18.43
N GLU A 349 11.96 1.34 -19.45
CA GLU A 349 12.85 0.81 -20.49
C GLU A 349 14.30 1.23 -20.18
N LEU A 350 15.16 0.23 -20.02
CA LEU A 350 16.51 0.41 -19.48
C LEU A 350 17.56 -0.12 -20.45
N GLN A 351 18.70 0.56 -20.49
CA GLN A 351 19.96 -0.02 -20.93
C GLN A 351 20.79 -0.34 -19.69
N ILE A 352 21.26 -1.58 -19.60
CA ILE A 352 21.99 -2.08 -18.42
C ILE A 352 23.41 -2.51 -18.78
N THR A 353 24.30 -2.50 -17.80
CA THR A 353 25.66 -3.03 -17.97
C THR A 353 25.68 -4.56 -17.88
N GLU A 354 26.80 -5.15 -18.30
CA GLU A 354 27.05 -6.59 -18.12
C GLU A 354 27.00 -7.03 -16.66
N ALA A 355 27.45 -6.18 -15.73
CA ALA A 355 27.38 -6.47 -14.30
C ALA A 355 25.92 -6.67 -13.83
N LEU A 356 24.98 -5.87 -14.33
CA LEU A 356 23.56 -6.04 -14.00
C LEU A 356 22.93 -7.24 -14.71
N GLU A 357 23.41 -7.62 -15.90
CA GLU A 357 22.99 -8.88 -16.53
C GLU A 357 23.38 -10.09 -15.66
N LYS A 358 24.54 -10.06 -14.99
CA LYS A 358 24.94 -11.14 -14.06
C LYS A 358 23.94 -11.30 -12.90
N GLY A 359 23.41 -10.21 -12.36
CA GLY A 359 22.35 -10.26 -11.35
C GLY A 359 21.08 -10.98 -11.84
N LEU A 360 20.67 -10.76 -13.10
CA LEU A 360 19.59 -11.54 -13.73
C LEU A 360 19.93 -13.03 -13.78
N ARG A 361 21.18 -13.40 -14.05
CA ARG A 361 21.61 -14.81 -14.05
C ARG A 361 21.49 -15.46 -12.69
N VAL A 362 21.76 -14.74 -11.62
CA VAL A 362 21.57 -15.26 -10.26
C VAL A 362 20.09 -15.52 -9.97
N LEU A 363 19.19 -14.64 -10.40
CA LEU A 363 17.75 -14.91 -10.30
C LEU A 363 17.36 -16.18 -11.06
N LEU A 364 17.78 -16.31 -12.33
CA LEU A 364 17.49 -17.50 -13.14
C LEU A 364 18.09 -18.77 -12.54
N GLY A 365 19.31 -18.69 -11.99
CA GLY A 365 20.00 -19.82 -11.35
C GLY A 365 19.36 -20.29 -10.05
N SER A 366 18.46 -19.50 -9.45
CA SER A 366 17.68 -19.91 -8.27
C SER A 366 16.40 -20.68 -8.61
N ALA A 367 16.06 -20.80 -9.90
CA ALA A 367 14.86 -21.48 -10.38
C ALA A 367 15.13 -22.94 -10.76
N ARG A 368 14.08 -23.78 -10.71
CA ARG A 368 14.15 -25.17 -11.19
C ARG A 368 14.01 -25.22 -12.70
N ILE A 369 14.80 -26.06 -13.37
CA ILE A 369 14.62 -26.38 -14.80
C ILE A 369 13.47 -27.38 -14.94
N VAL A 370 12.60 -27.14 -15.92
CA VAL A 370 11.38 -27.92 -16.16
C VAL A 370 11.29 -28.27 -17.64
N GLU A 371 10.75 -29.45 -17.97
CA GLU A 371 10.44 -29.80 -19.35
C GLU A 371 9.07 -29.28 -19.77
N ALA A 372 8.90 -28.94 -21.04
CA ALA A 372 7.61 -28.51 -21.55
C ALA A 372 6.61 -29.67 -21.48
N PRO A 373 5.39 -29.47 -20.95
CA PRO A 373 4.37 -30.51 -20.96
C PRO A 373 3.98 -30.93 -22.38
N ASP A 374 3.74 -32.24 -22.58
CA ASP A 374 3.24 -32.79 -23.86
C ASP A 374 1.76 -32.50 -24.12
N THR A 375 1.02 -32.12 -23.07
CA THR A 375 -0.40 -31.80 -23.13
C THR A 375 -0.74 -30.60 -22.25
N GLU A 376 -1.82 -29.91 -22.59
CA GLU A 376 -2.42 -28.90 -21.70
C GLU A 376 -3.22 -29.59 -20.59
N TYR A 377 -3.03 -29.15 -19.36
CA TYR A 377 -3.79 -29.66 -18.22
C TYR A 377 -5.00 -28.74 -17.94
N PRO A 378 -6.24 -29.26 -18.02
CA PRO A 378 -7.41 -28.47 -17.66
C PRO A 378 -7.42 -28.20 -16.15
N PRO A 379 -7.99 -27.06 -15.71
CA PRO A 379 -8.16 -26.79 -14.28
C PRO A 379 -9.06 -27.85 -13.66
N ASP A 380 -8.75 -28.22 -12.41
CA ASP A 380 -9.59 -29.13 -11.64
C ASP A 380 -10.85 -28.42 -11.09
N ALA A 381 -11.73 -29.17 -10.43
CA ALA A 381 -12.97 -28.63 -9.89
C ALA A 381 -12.74 -27.55 -8.81
N ALA A 382 -11.66 -27.66 -8.02
CA ALA A 382 -11.37 -26.68 -6.99
C ALA A 382 -10.91 -25.35 -7.60
N ALA A 383 -10.05 -25.41 -8.62
CA ALA A 383 -9.61 -24.25 -9.38
C ALA A 383 -10.78 -23.56 -10.10
N LEU A 384 -11.70 -24.33 -10.70
CA LEU A 384 -12.90 -23.78 -11.33
C LEU A 384 -13.82 -23.05 -10.33
N GLU A 385 -13.92 -23.56 -9.10
CA GLU A 385 -14.72 -22.93 -8.04
C GLU A 385 -14.07 -21.62 -7.54
N GLU A 386 -12.74 -21.60 -7.36
CA GLU A 386 -12.00 -20.37 -7.05
C GLU A 386 -12.15 -19.32 -8.16
N GLU A 387 -12.05 -19.74 -9.43
CA GLU A 387 -12.28 -18.87 -10.59
C GLU A 387 -13.72 -18.33 -10.62
N ALA A 388 -14.73 -19.12 -10.21
CA ALA A 388 -16.10 -18.65 -10.11
C ALA A 388 -16.27 -17.57 -9.02
N LEU A 389 -15.69 -17.76 -7.83
CA LEU A 389 -15.71 -16.76 -6.75
C LEU A 389 -14.95 -15.48 -7.13
N GLU A 390 -13.80 -15.62 -7.79
CA GLU A 390 -13.01 -14.49 -8.26
C GLU A 390 -13.74 -13.68 -9.35
N ARG A 391 -14.42 -14.36 -10.28
CA ARG A 391 -15.32 -13.70 -11.25
C ARG A 391 -16.48 -12.99 -10.56
N ALA A 392 -17.10 -13.61 -9.56
CA ALA A 392 -18.18 -12.98 -8.80
C ALA A 392 -17.71 -11.72 -8.06
N ARG A 393 -16.54 -11.76 -7.40
CA ARG A 393 -15.92 -10.57 -6.79
C ARG A 393 -15.69 -9.46 -7.83
N ALA A 394 -15.10 -9.80 -8.98
CA ALA A 394 -14.86 -8.85 -10.06
C ALA A 394 -16.15 -8.21 -10.59
N GLN A 395 -17.24 -8.99 -10.72
CA GLN A 395 -18.55 -8.47 -11.10
C GLN A 395 -19.10 -7.50 -10.04
N VAL A 396 -19.03 -7.86 -8.75
CA VAL A 396 -19.48 -6.96 -7.66
C VAL A 396 -18.70 -5.65 -7.67
N ALA A 397 -17.36 -5.73 -7.81
CA ALA A 397 -16.50 -4.55 -7.89
C ALA A 397 -16.80 -3.67 -9.11
N ALA A 398 -17.04 -4.26 -10.28
CA ALA A 398 -17.37 -3.52 -11.51
C ALA A 398 -18.75 -2.86 -11.46
N ARG A 399 -19.71 -3.50 -10.79
CA ARG A 399 -21.11 -3.04 -10.66
C ARG A 399 -21.31 -2.04 -9.53
N TRP A 400 -20.27 -1.78 -8.73
CA TRP A 400 -20.38 -0.99 -7.51
C TRP A 400 -20.72 0.48 -7.75
N ALA A 401 -21.82 0.91 -7.15
CA ALA A 401 -22.26 2.31 -7.12
C ALA A 401 -22.91 2.62 -5.75
N SER A 402 -22.21 2.28 -4.68
CA SER A 402 -22.74 2.38 -3.31
C SER A 402 -22.16 3.56 -2.55
N THR A 403 -23.00 4.23 -1.75
CA THR A 403 -22.65 5.30 -0.81
C THR A 403 -23.11 4.94 0.60
N LEU A 404 -22.45 5.53 1.61
CA LEU A 404 -22.87 5.41 3.00
C LEU A 404 -23.71 6.62 3.40
N SER A 405 -24.84 6.34 4.06
CA SER A 405 -25.70 7.33 4.71
C SER A 405 -25.79 7.01 6.19
N ILE A 406 -25.88 8.04 7.03
CA ILE A 406 -25.96 7.89 8.48
C ILE A 406 -27.25 8.49 8.99
N ASP A 407 -27.99 7.69 9.76
CA ASP A 407 -29.17 8.12 10.51
C ASP A 407 -28.94 7.85 12.02
N GLY A 408 -28.62 8.91 12.76
CA GLY A 408 -28.15 8.79 14.15
C GLY A 408 -26.84 8.01 14.26
N ASP A 409 -26.92 6.81 14.83
CA ASP A 409 -25.81 5.86 14.91
C ASP A 409 -25.87 4.76 13.84
N GLU A 410 -27.01 4.61 13.16
CA GLU A 410 -27.23 3.56 12.16
C GLU A 410 -26.52 3.92 10.85
N VAL A 411 -25.73 2.99 10.33
CA VAL A 411 -25.07 3.13 9.02
C VAL A 411 -25.87 2.37 7.96
N HIS A 412 -26.24 3.05 6.89
CA HIS A 412 -26.91 2.48 5.74
C HIS A 412 -25.99 2.50 4.52
N LEU A 413 -25.91 1.38 3.81
CA LEU A 413 -25.31 1.32 2.49
C LEU A 413 -26.41 1.44 1.44
N VAL A 414 -26.27 2.41 0.55
CA VAL A 414 -27.25 2.71 -0.51
C VAL A 414 -26.57 2.54 -1.86
N HIS A 415 -27.10 1.64 -2.70
CA HIS A 415 -26.65 1.42 -4.07
C HIS A 415 -27.54 2.16 -5.06
N GLY A 416 -26.94 2.97 -5.93
CA GLY A 416 -27.62 3.72 -6.97
C GLY A 416 -26.90 3.60 -8.30
N SER A 417 -27.40 2.74 -9.19
CA SER A 417 -26.85 2.55 -10.53
C SER A 417 -27.95 2.47 -11.58
N ASP A 418 -27.81 3.25 -12.65
CA ASP A 418 -28.70 3.15 -13.82
C ASP A 418 -28.48 1.85 -14.61
N LEU A 419 -27.23 1.36 -14.63
CA LEU A 419 -26.85 0.13 -15.34
C LEU A 419 -27.21 -1.14 -14.55
N TYR A 420 -27.16 -1.05 -13.22
CA TYR A 420 -27.39 -2.19 -12.32
C TYR A 420 -28.39 -1.80 -11.21
N PRO A 421 -29.67 -1.54 -11.55
CA PRO A 421 -30.67 -1.05 -10.60
C PRO A 421 -30.98 -2.05 -9.47
N ASP A 422 -30.78 -3.34 -9.72
CA ASP A 422 -31.09 -4.42 -8.78
C ASP A 422 -29.95 -4.71 -7.76
N GLY A 423 -28.89 -3.89 -7.76
CA GLY A 423 -27.74 -4.04 -6.87
C GLY A 423 -26.48 -4.59 -7.56
N PRO A 424 -25.33 -4.61 -6.87
CA PRO A 424 -24.05 -5.02 -7.43
C PRO A 424 -23.85 -6.55 -7.45
N HIS A 425 -24.93 -7.33 -7.50
CA HIS A 425 -24.88 -8.78 -7.32
C HIS A 425 -24.16 -9.49 -8.47
N PRO A 426 -23.49 -10.64 -8.22
CA PRO A 426 -22.93 -11.47 -9.28
C PRO A 426 -24.03 -12.14 -10.11
N GLU A 427 -23.68 -12.63 -11.30
CA GLU A 427 -24.61 -13.29 -12.24
C GLU A 427 -25.10 -14.65 -11.75
N GLU A 428 -24.19 -15.46 -11.19
CA GLU A 428 -24.54 -16.78 -10.65
C GLU A 428 -25.45 -16.62 -9.42
N ALA A 429 -26.68 -17.14 -9.54
CA ALA A 429 -27.74 -16.90 -8.55
C ALA A 429 -27.50 -17.58 -7.20
N ASP A 430 -26.70 -18.64 -7.19
CA ASP A 430 -26.33 -19.42 -6.00
C ASP A 430 -25.07 -18.87 -5.29
N ILE A 431 -24.45 -17.83 -5.83
CA ILE A 431 -23.43 -17.05 -5.11
C ILE A 431 -24.12 -15.96 -4.30
N VAL A 432 -23.89 -16.01 -2.99
CA VAL A 432 -24.42 -15.04 -2.02
C VAL A 432 -23.46 -13.86 -1.90
N LEU A 433 -23.98 -12.64 -1.92
CA LEU A 433 -23.25 -11.43 -1.59
C LEU A 433 -23.57 -11.02 -0.15
N GLU A 434 -22.55 -10.83 0.67
CA GLU A 434 -22.65 -10.34 2.04
C GLU A 434 -21.90 -9.02 2.20
N VAL A 435 -22.41 -8.14 3.07
CA VAL A 435 -21.84 -6.81 3.32
C VAL A 435 -21.89 -6.44 4.80
N GLY A 436 -20.90 -5.70 5.28
CA GLY A 436 -20.84 -5.20 6.65
C GLY A 436 -20.04 -3.91 6.76
N ALA A 437 -20.22 -3.17 7.85
CA ALA A 437 -19.30 -2.09 8.21
C ALA A 437 -17.88 -2.66 8.48
N LEU A 438 -16.86 -1.82 8.49
CA LEU A 438 -15.46 -2.26 8.65
C LEU A 438 -15.24 -3.20 9.85
N HIS A 439 -15.88 -2.89 10.99
CA HIS A 439 -15.83 -3.70 12.22
C HIS A 439 -17.16 -4.39 12.56
N GLY A 440 -18.15 -4.30 11.66
CA GLY A 440 -19.47 -4.88 11.84
C GLY A 440 -19.56 -6.33 11.37
N GLU A 441 -20.68 -6.97 11.69
CA GLU A 441 -21.04 -8.29 11.16
C GLU A 441 -21.34 -8.23 9.66
N LEU A 442 -21.02 -9.32 8.96
CA LEU A 442 -21.45 -9.50 7.57
C LEU A 442 -22.94 -9.88 7.57
N LYS A 443 -23.72 -9.20 6.74
CA LYS A 443 -25.12 -9.50 6.51
C LYS A 443 -25.31 -9.84 5.04
N ALA A 444 -26.10 -10.87 4.75
CA ALA A 444 -26.50 -11.16 3.39
C ALA A 444 -27.21 -9.94 2.78
N TRP A 445 -26.76 -9.51 1.59
CA TRP A 445 -27.41 -8.48 0.80
C TRP A 445 -28.44 -9.16 -0.10
N PRO A 446 -29.76 -8.96 0.12
CA PRO A 446 -30.76 -9.57 -0.74
C PRO A 446 -30.74 -8.95 -2.14
N ARG A 447 -30.90 -9.78 -3.18
CA ARG A 447 -31.05 -9.30 -4.57
C ARG A 447 -32.24 -8.33 -4.68
N ARG A 448 -32.11 -7.31 -5.52
CA ARG A 448 -33.12 -6.25 -5.76
C ARG A 448 -33.37 -5.30 -4.59
N GLN A 449 -32.59 -5.40 -3.51
CA GLN A 449 -32.56 -4.36 -2.48
C GLN A 449 -31.45 -3.37 -2.79
N THR A 450 -31.79 -2.08 -2.83
CA THR A 450 -30.83 -0.99 -3.04
C THR A 450 -30.29 -0.44 -1.73
N THR A 451 -30.83 -0.85 -0.58
CA THR A 451 -30.40 -0.35 0.73
C THR A 451 -30.21 -1.51 1.70
N VAL A 452 -29.11 -1.50 2.44
CA VAL A 452 -28.80 -2.46 3.51
C VAL A 452 -28.40 -1.69 4.77
N ALA A 453 -29.04 -2.02 5.90
CA ALA A 453 -28.64 -1.49 7.20
C ALA A 453 -27.43 -2.27 7.72
N LEU A 454 -26.28 -1.60 7.85
CA LEU A 454 -25.05 -2.20 8.37
C LEU A 454 -25.04 -2.29 9.91
N GLY A 455 -25.94 -1.55 10.57
CA GLY A 455 -26.07 -1.51 12.02
C GLY A 455 -25.47 -0.26 12.65
N PRO A 456 -25.59 -0.11 13.98
CA PRO A 456 -25.05 1.05 14.69
C PRO A 456 -23.53 1.04 14.67
N THR A 457 -22.92 2.18 14.32
CA THR A 457 -21.46 2.37 14.31
C THR A 457 -21.08 3.64 15.05
N LEU A 458 -20.22 3.48 16.07
CA LEU A 458 -19.70 4.62 16.83
C LEU A 458 -18.99 5.61 15.90
N PRO A 459 -19.10 6.92 16.14
CA PRO A 459 -18.44 7.93 15.32
C PRO A 459 -16.97 7.62 15.02
N ALA A 460 -16.18 7.25 16.03
CA ALA A 460 -14.76 6.89 15.93
C ALA A 460 -14.44 5.68 15.03
N GLU A 461 -15.43 4.83 14.73
CA GLU A 461 -15.27 3.58 13.97
C GLU A 461 -15.87 3.67 12.57
N ARG A 462 -16.56 4.78 12.25
CA ARG A 462 -17.13 5.00 10.92
C ARG A 462 -16.01 5.06 9.91
N SER A 463 -16.12 4.26 8.86
CA SER A 463 -15.15 4.22 7.76
C SER A 463 -15.89 4.09 6.43
N GLU A 464 -15.34 4.70 5.39
CA GLU A 464 -15.82 4.48 4.02
C GLU A 464 -15.46 3.08 3.51
N PHE A 465 -14.61 2.33 4.21
CA PHE A 465 -14.40 0.93 3.90
C PHE A 465 -15.56 0.07 4.41
N VAL A 466 -16.17 -0.68 3.49
CA VAL A 466 -17.12 -1.73 3.81
C VAL A 466 -16.49 -3.10 3.55
N ARG A 467 -16.88 -4.08 4.36
CA ARG A 467 -16.53 -5.48 4.16
C ARG A 467 -17.49 -6.09 3.16
N LEU A 468 -16.96 -6.81 2.19
CA LEU A 468 -17.73 -7.57 1.22
C LEU A 468 -17.26 -9.02 1.23
N ARG A 469 -18.18 -9.93 0.98
CA ARG A 469 -17.88 -11.35 0.79
C ARG A 469 -18.80 -11.93 -0.28
N VAL A 470 -18.24 -12.70 -1.19
CA VAL A 470 -19.01 -13.61 -2.04
C VAL A 470 -18.76 -15.04 -1.59
N SER A 471 -19.81 -15.84 -1.50
CA SER A 471 -19.70 -17.22 -1.03
C SER A 471 -20.58 -18.16 -1.83
N ARG A 472 -20.10 -19.41 -1.96
CA ARG A 472 -20.82 -20.55 -2.54
C ARG A 472 -20.50 -21.76 -1.66
N SER A 473 -21.53 -22.41 -1.12
CA SER A 473 -21.36 -23.51 -0.17
C SER A 473 -20.47 -23.08 1.02
N GLU A 474 -19.38 -23.80 1.31
CA GLU A 474 -18.46 -23.49 2.42
C GLU A 474 -17.33 -22.53 2.03
N LYS A 475 -17.14 -22.25 0.73
CA LYS A 475 -16.06 -21.38 0.25
C LYS A 475 -16.53 -19.94 0.13
N GLY A 476 -15.63 -19.02 0.45
CA GLY A 476 -15.88 -17.59 0.35
C GLY A 476 -14.63 -16.79 -0.01
N LEU A 477 -14.86 -15.60 -0.53
CA LEU A 477 -13.83 -14.62 -0.86
C LEU A 477 -14.26 -13.27 -0.28
N SER A 478 -13.54 -12.80 0.75
CA SER A 478 -13.78 -11.48 1.33
C SER A 478 -12.76 -10.44 0.87
N TRP A 479 -13.21 -9.20 0.82
CA TRP A 479 -12.38 -8.03 0.55
C TRP A 479 -12.98 -6.78 1.19
N LEU A 480 -12.24 -5.68 1.12
CA LEU A 480 -12.71 -4.35 1.48
C LEU A 480 -12.93 -3.54 0.22
N GLN A 481 -13.93 -2.66 0.26
CA GLN A 481 -14.18 -1.74 -0.83
C GLN A 481 -14.68 -0.40 -0.31
N ARG A 482 -14.39 0.68 -1.01
CA ARG A 482 -14.81 2.01 -0.57
C ARG A 482 -16.24 2.32 -1.01
N ALA A 483 -17.07 2.75 -0.07
CA ALA A 483 -18.36 3.38 -0.28
C ALA A 483 -18.29 4.81 0.28
N PRO A 484 -18.20 5.83 -0.58
CA PRO A 484 -18.11 7.22 -0.13
C PRO A 484 -19.29 7.58 0.80
N ALA A 485 -19.00 8.26 1.89
CA ALA A 485 -20.03 8.75 2.81
C ALA A 485 -20.58 10.10 2.35
N ASP A 486 -21.89 10.30 2.55
CA ASP A 486 -22.54 11.60 2.35
C ASP A 486 -23.27 12.04 3.63
N PRO A 487 -22.77 13.07 4.34
CA PRO A 487 -21.53 13.83 4.06
C PRO A 487 -20.25 13.00 4.35
N PRO A 488 -19.10 13.37 3.75
CA PRO A 488 -17.83 12.69 4.00
C PRO A 488 -17.41 12.74 5.47
N PHE A 489 -16.75 11.67 5.96
CA PHE A 489 -16.18 11.67 7.31
C PHE A 489 -15.07 12.72 7.42
N GLY A 490 -15.27 13.66 8.34
CA GLY A 490 -14.36 14.78 8.57
C GLY A 490 -13.31 14.49 9.63
N GLU A 491 -12.45 15.47 9.89
CA GLU A 491 -11.35 15.35 10.87
C GLU A 491 -11.83 15.03 12.30
N GLU A 492 -13.06 15.43 12.66
CA GLU A 492 -13.64 15.07 13.97
C GLU A 492 -13.76 13.55 14.16
N ARG A 493 -14.06 12.81 13.08
CA ARG A 493 -14.09 11.34 13.13
C ARG A 493 -12.72 10.79 13.46
N ASP A 494 -11.69 11.29 12.78
CA ASP A 494 -10.32 10.84 12.97
C ASP A 494 -9.80 11.21 14.37
N ARG A 495 -10.12 12.42 14.85
CA ARG A 495 -9.83 12.83 16.23
C ARG A 495 -10.44 11.87 17.23
N ALA A 496 -11.73 11.57 17.10
CA ALA A 496 -12.40 10.62 17.98
C ALA A 496 -11.77 9.22 17.90
N ALA A 497 -11.35 8.78 16.71
CA ALA A 497 -10.65 7.52 16.51
C ALA A 497 -9.29 7.49 17.23
N PHE A 498 -8.49 8.55 17.13
CA PHE A 498 -7.20 8.66 17.83
C PHE A 498 -7.35 8.75 19.34
N VAL A 499 -8.33 9.53 19.83
CA VAL A 499 -8.60 9.66 21.26
C VAL A 499 -8.93 8.30 21.86
N ARG A 500 -9.81 7.53 21.19
CA ARG A 500 -10.15 6.16 21.58
C ARG A 500 -8.96 5.21 21.49
N PHE A 501 -8.16 5.32 20.44
CA PHE A 501 -7.05 4.43 20.15
C PHE A 501 -5.84 4.63 21.08
N LEU A 502 -5.46 5.89 21.34
CA LEU A 502 -4.33 6.23 22.20
C LEU A 502 -4.69 6.13 23.69
N GLY A 503 -5.94 6.47 24.04
CA GLY A 503 -6.33 6.74 25.42
C GLY A 503 -5.50 7.86 26.07
N ALA A 504 -5.68 8.06 27.37
CA ALA A 504 -5.01 9.15 28.08
C ALA A 504 -3.47 9.01 28.12
N ARG A 505 -2.97 7.80 28.42
CA ARG A 505 -1.52 7.55 28.49
C ARG A 505 -0.88 7.66 27.11
N GLY A 506 -1.48 7.04 26.09
CA GLY A 506 -0.96 7.13 24.72
C GLY A 506 -0.98 8.57 24.20
N PHE A 507 -2.00 9.37 24.54
CA PHE A 507 -2.02 10.79 24.20
C PHE A 507 -0.84 11.56 24.81
N LEU A 508 -0.53 11.34 26.09
CA LEU A 508 0.61 11.99 26.74
C LEU A 508 1.94 11.51 26.16
N LEU A 509 2.08 10.23 25.81
CA LEU A 509 3.27 9.70 25.12
C LEU A 509 3.44 10.28 23.72
N TRP A 510 2.35 10.38 22.96
CA TRP A 510 2.34 11.06 21.67
C TRP A 510 2.81 12.50 21.81
N LEU A 511 2.29 13.23 22.80
CA LEU A 511 2.75 14.58 23.07
C LEU A 511 4.24 14.65 23.48
N ALA A 512 4.71 13.72 24.31
CA ALA A 512 6.12 13.65 24.70
C ALA A 512 7.02 13.48 23.48
N GLY A 513 6.67 12.59 22.54
CA GLY A 513 7.39 12.42 21.29
C GLY A 513 7.37 13.67 20.39
N LEU A 514 6.26 14.40 20.35
CA LEU A 514 6.19 15.68 19.63
C LEU A 514 7.11 16.74 20.24
N LEU A 515 7.21 16.78 21.58
CA LEU A 515 8.03 17.76 22.31
C LEU A 515 9.52 17.44 22.21
N ALA A 516 9.89 16.17 22.33
CA ALA A 516 11.29 15.77 22.36
C ALA A 516 11.94 15.82 20.96
N ASP A 517 11.15 15.69 19.89
CA ASP A 517 11.63 15.53 18.49
C ASP A 517 12.51 14.29 18.29
N ASP A 518 12.64 13.47 19.32
CA ASP A 518 13.00 12.08 19.19
C ASP A 518 11.70 11.28 19.03
N GLY A 519 11.64 10.44 18.01
CA GLY A 519 10.68 9.34 18.00
C GLY A 519 11.09 8.40 19.12
N ARG A 520 10.60 8.61 20.33
CA ARG A 520 10.78 7.62 21.40
C ARG A 520 10.18 6.32 20.91
N ASP A 521 11.02 5.32 20.71
CA ASP A 521 10.59 3.99 20.27
C ASP A 521 9.63 3.44 21.33
N GLY A 522 8.35 3.43 20.99
CA GLY A 522 7.38 2.60 21.71
C GLY A 522 7.57 1.16 21.28
N GLU A 523 7.74 0.24 22.23
CA GLU A 523 7.84 -1.20 21.96
C GLU A 523 6.54 -1.81 21.37
N ASP A 524 5.45 -1.04 21.36
CA ASP A 524 4.12 -1.48 20.93
C ASP A 524 3.88 -1.31 19.42
N ASP A 525 2.97 -2.11 18.85
CA ASP A 525 2.59 -2.07 17.44
C ASP A 525 1.15 -1.55 17.27
N TRP A 526 0.94 -0.56 16.39
CA TRP A 526 -0.37 0.03 16.11
C TRP A 526 -1.42 -0.98 15.61
N THR A 527 -0.99 -2.11 15.03
CA THR A 527 -1.88 -3.17 14.53
C THR A 527 -2.50 -4.01 15.66
N ILE A 528 -1.95 -3.95 16.87
CA ILE A 528 -2.38 -4.74 18.02
C ILE A 528 -3.22 -3.85 18.95
N GLU A 529 -4.52 -4.08 18.99
CA GLU A 529 -5.35 -3.54 20.06
C GLU A 529 -5.07 -4.32 21.35
N LYS A 530 -4.33 -3.71 22.28
CA LYS A 530 -4.32 -4.17 23.66
C LYS A 530 -5.72 -3.91 24.23
N GLN A 531 -6.37 -4.94 24.78
CA GLN A 531 -7.43 -4.68 25.75
C GLN A 531 -6.82 -3.75 26.80
N GLN A 532 -7.57 -2.75 27.26
CA GLN A 532 -7.15 -1.92 28.39
C GLN A 532 -6.90 -2.86 29.59
N ASP A 533 -5.69 -3.38 29.70
CA ASP A 533 -5.22 -4.01 30.92
C ASP A 533 -5.27 -2.89 31.93
N ARG A 534 -6.28 -2.97 32.80
CA ARG A 534 -6.36 -2.18 34.02
C ARG A 534 -4.97 -2.19 34.61
N ALA A 535 -4.33 -1.03 34.60
CA ALA A 535 -3.00 -0.88 35.17
C ALA A 535 -2.96 -1.62 36.50
N ALA A 536 -1.94 -2.48 36.69
CA ALA A 536 -1.76 -3.20 37.94
C ALA A 536 -1.92 -2.19 39.09
N PRO A 537 -2.82 -2.43 40.05
CA PRO A 537 -3.15 -1.43 41.05
C PRO A 537 -1.90 -1.12 41.89
N GLY A 538 -1.32 0.06 41.70
CA GLY A 538 -0.19 0.53 42.52
C GLY A 538 0.92 1.32 41.82
N VAL A 539 0.98 1.38 40.49
CA VAL A 539 1.98 2.24 39.82
C VAL A 539 1.47 3.68 39.81
N ASN A 540 2.15 4.58 40.53
CA ASN A 540 1.82 6.00 40.49
C ASN A 540 2.25 6.58 39.12
N PRO A 541 1.32 6.97 38.25
CA PRO A 541 1.66 7.49 36.92
C PRO A 541 2.44 8.81 36.97
N ALA A 542 2.47 9.50 38.12
CA ALA A 542 3.31 10.69 38.32
C ALA A 542 4.83 10.40 38.37
N LEU A 543 5.23 9.12 38.33
CA LEU A 543 6.64 8.68 38.32
C LEU A 543 7.05 8.04 36.98
N ASP A 544 6.19 8.08 35.95
CA ASP A 544 6.53 7.55 34.62
C ASP A 544 7.44 8.56 33.88
N PRO A 545 8.74 8.27 33.70
CA PRO A 545 9.69 9.19 33.09
C PRO A 545 9.42 9.41 31.59
N ALA A 546 8.54 8.61 30.97
CA ALA A 546 8.21 8.75 29.56
C ALA A 546 7.16 9.86 29.29
N LEU A 547 6.51 10.39 30.32
CA LEU A 547 5.49 11.43 30.19
C LEU A 547 6.09 12.84 30.03
N PRO A 548 5.36 13.78 29.40
CA PRO A 548 5.84 15.15 29.19
C PRO A 548 6.19 15.88 30.49
N THR A 549 7.40 16.39 30.57
CA THR A 549 7.89 17.23 31.69
C THR A 549 7.83 18.72 31.34
N LEU A 550 7.84 19.58 32.37
CA LEU A 550 7.87 21.03 32.16
C LEU A 550 9.16 21.45 31.41
N GLU A 551 10.27 20.82 31.74
CA GLU A 551 11.58 21.03 31.13
C GLU A 551 11.55 20.71 29.63
N GLU A 552 10.94 19.60 29.23
CA GLU A 552 10.76 19.24 27.82
C GLU A 552 9.87 20.22 27.07
N MET A 553 8.79 20.70 27.70
CA MET A 553 7.92 21.72 27.11
C MET A 553 8.67 23.03 26.85
N LEU A 554 9.44 23.49 27.83
CA LEU A 554 10.26 24.69 27.72
C LEU A 554 11.41 24.52 26.71
N ALA A 555 12.05 23.35 26.69
CA ALA A 555 13.10 23.02 25.73
C ALA A 555 12.55 23.00 24.30
N ALA A 556 11.39 22.38 24.07
CA ALA A 556 10.73 22.36 22.77
C ALA A 556 10.41 23.77 22.27
N TRP A 557 9.85 24.62 23.13
CA TRP A 557 9.58 26.03 22.79
C TRP A 557 10.86 26.82 22.50
N SER A 558 11.92 26.59 23.28
CA SER A 558 13.21 27.25 23.07
C SER A 558 13.89 26.82 21.78
N ARG A 559 13.71 25.56 21.36
CA ARG A 559 14.31 25.00 20.14
C ARG A 559 13.62 25.53 18.88
N ASP A 560 12.29 25.43 18.81
CA ASP A 560 11.52 25.93 17.67
C ASP A 560 10.12 26.39 18.11
N ARG A 561 9.92 27.71 18.10
CA ARG A 561 8.66 28.34 18.48
C ARG A 561 7.51 28.05 17.53
N ASN A 562 7.78 27.89 16.24
CA ASN A 562 6.73 27.59 15.26
C ASN A 562 6.26 26.15 15.45
N LYS A 563 7.19 25.20 15.59
CA LYS A 563 6.87 23.81 15.91
C LYS A 563 6.12 23.70 17.24
N PHE A 564 6.53 24.44 18.27
CA PHE A 564 5.80 24.47 19.54
C PHE A 564 4.36 24.96 19.39
N ARG A 565 4.09 25.98 18.55
CA ARG A 565 2.72 26.41 18.23
C ARG A 565 1.91 25.35 17.51
N GLU A 566 2.54 24.55 16.65
CA GLU A 566 1.86 23.42 16.02
C GLU A 566 1.49 22.35 17.04
N ILE A 567 2.37 22.08 18.01
CA ILE A 567 2.10 21.17 19.13
C ILE A 567 0.96 21.72 20.00
N GLU A 568 0.98 23.01 20.35
CA GLU A 568 -0.08 23.65 21.12
C GLU A 568 -1.45 23.56 20.45
N ARG A 569 -1.49 23.74 19.13
CA ARG A 569 -2.72 23.55 18.36
C ARG A 569 -3.24 22.12 18.50
N ARG A 570 -2.36 21.11 18.38
CA ARG A 570 -2.73 19.69 18.55
C ARG A 570 -3.22 19.42 19.98
N VAL A 571 -2.55 19.93 21.00
CA VAL A 571 -3.01 19.75 22.39
C VAL A 571 -4.41 20.35 22.56
N SER A 572 -4.65 21.56 22.05
CA SER A 572 -5.94 22.24 22.16
C SER A 572 -7.07 21.51 21.42
N GLU A 573 -6.76 20.84 20.31
CA GLU A 573 -7.74 20.10 19.50
C GLU A 573 -8.11 18.74 20.13
N TYR A 574 -7.15 18.04 20.74
CA TYR A 574 -7.34 16.67 21.22
C TYR A 574 -7.64 16.56 22.72
N LEU A 575 -7.00 17.39 23.56
CA LEU A 575 -7.10 17.29 25.02
C LEU A 575 -8.54 17.31 25.55
N PRO A 576 -9.47 18.15 25.04
CA PRO A 576 -10.85 18.14 25.52
C PRO A 576 -11.55 16.77 25.35
N ALA A 577 -11.36 16.14 24.19
CA ALA A 577 -11.95 14.83 23.90
C ALA A 577 -11.30 13.71 24.74
N VAL A 578 -9.97 13.77 24.95
CA VAL A 578 -9.26 12.83 25.82
C VAL A 578 -9.73 12.95 27.27
N LEU A 579 -9.95 14.18 27.76
CA LEU A 579 -10.49 14.44 29.09
C LEU A 579 -11.91 13.90 29.26
N GLU A 580 -12.76 14.06 28.25
CA GLU A 580 -14.14 13.54 28.26
C GLU A 580 -14.16 12.02 28.33
N GLN A 581 -13.37 11.34 27.48
CA GLN A 581 -13.26 9.88 27.51
C GLN A 581 -12.68 9.39 28.85
N ALA A 582 -11.60 10.00 29.34
CA ALA A 582 -10.99 9.62 30.62
C ALA A 582 -11.98 9.78 31.79
N ALA A 583 -12.82 10.82 31.78
CA ALA A 583 -13.84 11.02 32.82
C ALA A 583 -14.90 9.92 32.85
N GLN A 584 -15.14 9.23 31.73
CA GLN A 584 -16.07 8.10 31.62
C GLN A 584 -15.41 6.77 32.02
N GLU A 585 -14.10 6.62 31.82
CA GLU A 585 -13.37 5.35 32.01
C GLU A 585 -12.68 5.25 33.38
N ASP A 586 -11.95 6.29 33.81
CA ASP A 586 -11.16 6.29 35.04
C ASP A 586 -10.94 7.70 35.63
N LEU A 587 -11.45 7.90 36.86
CA LEU A 587 -11.35 9.16 37.59
C LEU A 587 -9.90 9.56 37.93
N GLN A 588 -8.99 8.60 38.15
CA GLN A 588 -7.59 8.92 38.45
C GLN A 588 -6.87 9.46 37.22
N THR A 589 -7.06 8.82 36.08
CA THR A 589 -6.57 9.27 34.78
C THR A 589 -7.13 10.64 34.42
N ALA A 590 -8.43 10.87 34.63
CA ALA A 590 -9.03 12.18 34.41
C ALA A 590 -8.41 13.29 35.29
N ALA A 591 -8.10 12.97 36.57
CA ALA A 591 -7.44 13.92 37.46
C ALA A 591 -6.00 14.25 37.02
N MET A 592 -5.25 13.27 36.49
CA MET A 592 -3.92 13.49 35.92
C MET A 592 -3.96 14.42 34.71
N LEU A 593 -4.88 14.16 33.76
CA LEU A 593 -5.03 14.99 32.57
C LEU A 593 -5.44 16.43 32.91
N ARG A 594 -6.27 16.65 33.93
CA ARG A 594 -6.60 18.01 34.40
C ARG A 594 -5.39 18.74 34.98
N ARG A 595 -4.52 18.04 35.72
CA ARG A 595 -3.26 18.64 36.20
C ARG A 595 -2.34 19.00 35.03
N PHE A 596 -2.28 18.14 34.02
CA PHE A 596 -1.55 18.42 32.80
C PHE A 596 -2.14 19.64 32.07
N GLU A 597 -3.47 19.73 31.92
CA GLU A 597 -4.17 20.88 31.32
C GLU A 597 -3.84 22.19 32.05
N GLU A 598 -3.87 22.18 33.39
CA GLU A 598 -3.49 23.34 34.20
C GLU A 598 -2.03 23.74 33.99
N LEU A 599 -1.11 22.76 33.94
CA LEU A 599 0.32 23.00 33.69
C LEU A 599 0.53 23.60 32.30
N TRP A 600 -0.06 23.00 31.27
CA TRP A 600 0.01 23.44 29.88
C TRP A 600 -0.57 24.84 29.73
N GLY A 601 -1.70 25.12 30.37
CA GLY A 601 -2.33 26.44 30.41
C GLY A 601 -1.42 27.51 31.01
N LYS A 602 -0.80 27.24 32.17
CA LYS A 602 0.17 28.16 32.81
C LYS A 602 1.38 28.40 31.93
N LEU A 603 1.91 27.35 31.31
CA LEU A 603 3.06 27.45 30.40
C LEU A 603 2.73 28.34 29.19
N ARG A 604 1.60 28.11 28.53
CA ARG A 604 1.15 28.90 27.37
C ARG A 604 1.00 30.39 27.70
N ILE A 605 0.42 30.70 28.86
CA ILE A 605 0.28 32.08 29.36
C ILE A 605 1.67 32.68 29.61
N GLY A 606 2.55 31.96 30.32
CA GLY A 606 3.90 32.42 30.65
C GLY A 606 4.80 32.64 29.43
N LEU A 607 4.62 31.86 28.37
CA LEU A 607 5.38 31.96 27.11
C LEU A 607 4.79 32.99 26.13
N GLY A 608 3.64 33.59 26.43
CA GLY A 608 2.98 34.57 25.56
C GLY A 608 2.40 33.96 24.27
N GLU A 609 2.08 32.67 24.29
CA GLU A 609 1.51 31.93 23.15
C GLU A 609 -0.03 31.98 23.12
N GLU A 610 -0.64 32.96 23.81
CA GLU A 610 -2.09 33.19 23.71
C GLU A 610 -2.47 33.61 22.29
N ARG A 611 -3.55 33.01 21.75
CA ARG A 611 -4.27 33.57 20.61
C ARG A 611 -4.60 35.03 20.95
N LYS A 612 -3.94 35.98 20.28
CA LYS A 612 -4.54 37.30 20.07
C LYS A 612 -5.80 37.07 19.26
N GLU A 613 -6.94 36.88 19.92
CA GLU A 613 -8.23 37.09 19.29
C GLU A 613 -8.18 38.49 18.68
N LYS A 614 -8.19 38.57 17.35
CA LYS A 614 -8.45 39.82 16.65
C LYS A 614 -9.82 40.29 17.11
N ARG A 615 -9.83 41.24 18.05
CA ARG A 615 -10.98 42.11 18.25
C ARG A 615 -11.09 43.00 17.01
N ARG A 616 -12.13 42.71 16.22
CA ARG A 616 -12.68 43.43 15.05
C ARG A 616 -12.08 43.11 13.69
#